data_AF-A0A9D6EP35-F1
#
_entry.id   AF-A0A9D6EP35-F1
#
_cell.length_a   1.000
_cell.length_b   1.000
_cell.length_c   1.000
_cell.angle_alpha   90.00
_cell.angle_beta   90.00
_cell.angle_gamma   90.00
#
_symmetry.space_group_name_H-M   'P 1'
#
loop_
_entity.id
_entity.type
_entity.pdbx_description
1 polymer ?
#
loop_
_entity_poly.entity_id
_entity_poly.type
_entity_poly.pdbx_seq_one_letter_code
_entity_poly.pdbx_strand_id
1 'polypeptide(L)' 'MLGAIRGEVRFKEPLSFHTSLRIGGSADIFVIPQDVDDIRQALSYAEKEGLPLEVIGGGNNLLVKDRGVRGV' A
#
# COMPACT_ATOMS: atom_id res chain seq x y z
N MET A 1 -4.45 5.24 -13.37
CA MET A 1 -3.33 4.37 -13.75
C MET A 1 -2.20 4.69 -12.79
N LEU A 2 -1.51 3.70 -12.24
CA LEU A 2 -0.48 3.92 -11.20
C LEU A 2 0.70 4.78 -11.69
N GLY A 3 1.01 4.79 -12.98
CA GLY A 3 2.12 5.58 -13.55
C GLY A 3 1.96 7.10 -13.52
N ALA A 4 0.83 7.62 -13.03
CA ALA A 4 0.61 9.05 -12.84
C ALA A 4 0.75 9.50 -11.37
N ILE A 5 0.99 8.55 -10.45
CA ILE A 5 1.37 8.83 -9.06
C ILE A 5 2.81 9.35 -9.05
N ARG A 6 3.04 10.49 -8.40
CA ARG A 6 4.36 11.14 -8.30
C ARG A 6 5.21 10.55 -7.19
N GLY A 7 4.57 10.15 -6.09
CA GLY A 7 5.18 9.39 -5.02
C GLY A 7 5.60 7.98 -5.45
N GLU A 8 5.93 7.15 -4.47
CA GLU A 8 6.47 5.83 -4.76
C GLU A 8 5.33 4.82 -4.98
N VAL A 9 5.50 3.97 -5.99
CA VAL A 9 4.67 2.79 -6.22
C VAL A 9 5.59 1.58 -6.26
N ARG A 10 5.46 0.71 -5.26
CA ARG A 10 6.27 -0.50 -5.12
C ARG A 10 5.38 -1.72 -5.28
N PHE A 11 5.87 -2.75 -5.94
CA PHE A 11 5.15 -4.02 -6.11
C PHE A 11 5.79 -5.10 -5.24
N LYS A 12 4.97 -5.94 -4.61
CA LYS A 12 5.42 -7.00 -3.69
C LYS A 12 6.27 -6.47 -2.52
N GLU A 13 5.96 -5.28 -2.02
CA GLU A 13 6.71 -4.62 -0.95
C GLU A 13 6.52 -5.33 0.41
N PRO A 14 7.58 -5.84 1.06
CA PRO A 14 7.46 -6.48 2.37
C PRO A 14 6.99 -5.49 3.45
N LEU A 15 5.85 -5.79 4.09
CA LEU A 15 5.31 -4.91 5.15
C LEU A 15 6.07 -5.03 6.48
N SER A 16 6.98 -6.00 6.61
CA SER A 16 7.96 -6.04 7.71
C SER A 16 8.88 -4.81 7.76
N PHE A 17 9.04 -4.08 6.66
CA PHE A 17 9.78 -2.81 6.67
C PHE A 17 8.95 -1.62 7.16
N HIS A 18 7.63 -1.77 7.27
CA HIS A 18 6.67 -0.69 7.51
C HIS A 18 5.83 -0.88 8.78
N THR A 19 6.12 -1.91 9.58
CA THR A 19 5.44 -2.18 10.85
C THR A 19 6.41 -2.14 12.02
N SER A 20 5.95 -1.69 13.19
CA SER A 20 6.77 -1.61 14.41
C SER A 20 7.29 -2.99 14.86
N LEU A 21 6.49 -4.03 14.63
CA LEU A 21 6.81 -5.41 14.95
C LEU A 21 7.84 -6.02 13.98
N ARG A 22 8.10 -5.37 12.84
CA ARG A 22 9.03 -5.83 11.79
C ARG A 22 8.72 -7.23 11.25
N ILE A 23 7.43 -7.54 11.16
CA ILE A 23 6.90 -8.81 10.62
C ILE A 23 5.85 -8.54 9.56
N GLY A 24 5.48 -9.57 8.81
CA GLY A 24 4.44 -9.52 7.79
C GLY A 24 4.95 -9.70 6.37
N GLY A 25 4.12 -10.32 5.55
CA GLY A 25 4.40 -10.56 4.13
C GLY A 25 4.25 -9.31 3.27
N SER A 26 4.32 -9.50 1.96
CA SER A 26 4.29 -8.40 0.99
C SER A 26 2.89 -7.85 0.72
N ALA A 27 2.77 -6.55 0.53
CA ALA A 27 1.63 -5.96 -0.18
C ALA A 27 1.78 -6.18 -1.69
N ASP A 28 0.69 -6.47 -2.40
CA ASP A 28 0.74 -6.58 -3.87
C ASP A 28 1.22 -5.27 -4.51
N ILE A 29 0.63 -4.15 -4.06
CA ILE A 29 0.97 -2.78 -4.44
C ILE A 29 1.12 -1.99 -3.14
N PHE A 30 2.16 -1.16 -3.03
CA PHE A 30 2.37 -0.28 -1.89
C PHE A 30 2.63 1.13 -2.42
N VAL A 31 1.78 2.07 -2.02
CA VAL A 31 1.85 3.46 -2.46
C VAL A 31 2.31 4.35 -1.31
N ILE A 32 3.37 5.10 -1.54
CA ILE A 32 3.79 6.21 -0.66
C ILE A 32 3.45 7.51 -1.38
N PRO A 33 2.27 8.11 -1.14
CA PRO A 33 1.84 9.30 -1.85
C PRO A 33 2.68 10.52 -1.45
N GLN A 34 3.00 11.36 -2.42
CA GLN A 34 3.66 12.66 -2.19
C GLN A 34 2.65 13.75 -1.78
N ASP A 35 1.41 13.64 -2.23
CA ASP A 35 0.37 14.64 -2.06
C ASP A 35 -1.05 14.04 -2.14
N VAL A 36 -2.07 14.92 -2.07
CA VAL A 36 -3.48 14.52 -2.10
C VAL A 36 -3.90 13.99 -3.48
N ASP A 37 -3.28 14.44 -4.56
CA ASP A 37 -3.64 13.99 -5.89
C ASP A 37 -3.13 12.57 -6.15
N ASP A 38 -1.97 12.19 -5.60
CA ASP A 38 -1.52 10.79 -5.57
C ASP A 38 -2.52 9.88 -4.84
N ILE A 39 -3.06 10.33 -3.70
CA ILE A 39 -4.08 9.59 -2.95
C ILE A 39 -5.33 9.39 -3.81
N ARG A 40 -5.82 10.46 -4.48
CA ARG A 40 -6.99 10.37 -5.38
C ARG A 40 -6.74 9.37 -6.51
N GLN A 41 -5.54 9.36 -7.06
CA GLN A 41 -5.16 8.45 -8.14
C GLN A 41 -5.11 7.00 -7.67
N ALA A 42 -4.55 6.72 -6.49
CA ALA A 42 -4.50 5.39 -5.90
C ALA A 42 -5.91 4.85 -5.59
N LEU A 43 -6.77 5.67 -4.98
CA LEU A 43 -8.16 5.33 -4.70
C LEU A 43 -8.94 5.04 -5.99
N SER A 44 -8.85 5.92 -6.99
CA SER A 44 -9.54 5.73 -8.27
C SER A 44 -9.03 4.51 -9.02
N TYR A 45 -7.74 4.20 -8.93
CA TYR A 45 -7.17 3.00 -9.52
C TYR A 45 -7.71 1.73 -8.84
N ALA A 46 -7.66 1.66 -7.52
CA ALA A 46 -8.16 0.51 -6.78
C ALA A 46 -9.66 0.26 -7.05
N GLU A 47 -10.47 1.32 -7.06
CA GLU A 47 -11.90 1.24 -7.38
C GLU A 47 -12.14 0.71 -8.80
N LYS A 48 -11.45 1.25 -9.81
CA LYS A 48 -11.61 0.83 -11.22
C LYS A 48 -11.23 -0.62 -11.46
N GLU A 49 -10.20 -1.09 -10.78
CA GLU A 49 -9.70 -2.47 -10.90
C GLU A 49 -10.40 -3.44 -9.94
N GLY A 50 -11.30 -2.96 -9.07
CA GLY A 50 -11.97 -3.77 -8.05
C GLY A 50 -11.02 -4.34 -7.01
N LEU A 51 -9.92 -3.65 -6.71
CA LEU A 51 -8.92 -4.08 -5.74
C LEU A 51 -9.29 -3.58 -4.34
N PRO A 52 -9.19 -4.44 -3.30
CA PRO A 52 -9.26 -3.96 -1.92
C PRO A 52 -8.11 -2.99 -1.65
N LEU A 53 -8.36 -1.98 -0.83
CA LEU A 53 -7.38 -0.95 -0.48
C LEU A 53 -7.40 -0.74 1.03
N GLU A 54 -6.22 -0.66 1.63
CA GLU A 54 -6.08 -0.38 3.07
C GLU A 54 -5.08 0.76 3.33
N VAL A 55 -5.50 1.75 4.10
CA VAL A 55 -4.66 2.90 4.46
C VAL A 55 -3.96 2.62 5.77
N ILE A 56 -2.64 2.70 5.77
CA ILE A 56 -1.82 2.56 6.98
C ILE A 56 -1.04 3.85 7.27
N GLY A 57 -0.83 4.13 8.56
CA GLY A 57 0.11 5.15 9.02
C GLY A 57 1.51 4.55 9.26
N GLY A 58 2.16 4.92 10.37
CA GLY A 58 3.49 4.38 10.73
C GLY A 58 3.53 2.90 11.14
N GLY A 59 2.44 2.15 11.00
CA GLY A 59 2.40 0.71 11.25
C GLY A 59 2.62 0.27 12.71
N ASN A 60 2.42 1.15 13.69
CA ASN A 60 2.68 0.86 15.11
C ASN A 60 1.68 -0.11 15.76
N ASN A 61 0.49 -0.25 15.18
CA ASN A 61 -0.59 -1.08 15.70
C ASN A 61 -1.12 -2.06 14.64
N LEU A 62 -0.22 -2.60 13.81
CA LEU A 62 -0.56 -3.54 12.76
C LEU A 62 0.14 -4.88 12.98
N LEU A 63 -0.63 -5.97 12.84
CA LEU A 63 -0.14 -7.34 12.78
C LEU A 63 -0.46 -7.89 11.38
N VAL A 64 0.53 -7.80 10.49
CA VAL A 64 0.39 -8.27 9.11
C VAL A 64 0.73 -9.76 9.04
N LYS A 65 -0.11 -10.56 8.39
CA LYS A 65 0.12 -12.00 8.19
C LYS A 65 1.27 -12.25 7.20
N ASP A 66 1.93 -13.40 7.29
CA ASP A 66 3.02 -13.77 6.36
C ASP A 66 2.59 -13.86 4.90
N ARG A 67 1.29 -14.12 4.65
CA ARG A 67 0.72 -14.08 3.29
C ARG A 67 0.59 -12.66 2.72
N GLY A 68 0.86 -11.63 3.51
CA GLY A 68 0.81 -10.23 3.10
C GLY A 68 -0.59 -9.66 2.93
N VAL A 69 -0.67 -8.59 2.15
CA VAL A 69 -1.89 -7.81 1.85
C VAL A 69 -2.17 -7.87 0.35
N ARG A 70 -3.42 -8.14 0.00
CA ARG A 70 -3.88 -8.18 -1.39
C ARG A 70 -4.40 -6.80 -1.78
N GLY A 71 -4.16 -6.38 -3.01
CA GLY A 71 -4.60 -5.07 -3.50
C GLY A 71 -3.61 -3.94 -3.22
N VAL A 72 -4.11 -2.77 -2.83
CA VAL A 72 -3.35 -1.51 -2.73
C VAL A 72 -3.16 -1.06 -1.29
#